data_AF-A0A117SC66-F1
#
_entry.id   AF-A0A117SC66-F1
#
_cell.length_a   1.000
_cell.length_b   1.000
_cell.length_c   1.000
_cell.angle_alpha   90.00
_cell.angle_beta   90.00
_cell.angle_gamma   90.00
#
_symmetry.space_group_name_H-M   'P 1'
#
loop_
_entity.id
_entity.type
_entity.pdbx_description
1 polymer ?
#
loop_
_entity_poly.entity_id
_entity_poly.type
_entity_poly.pdbx_seq_one_letter_code
_entity_poly.pdbx_strand_id
1 'polypeptide(L)'
;MLNIKKERVKISALILLSALIFTFISCSDNDNGLAPYTGSPKLSTVKVEEGTFMPKITWLGGYASVIGANIGEHAILDTSIVWLIKSNGNDLKFPLQFGAVPSGAQNIIGEVNGKAKSQLNEDNTYTYWVVKDYMWDQISKYKGKILAAAPSTQKEMIAVDGDTVRLSSEIFTVATQRIDRFINITSVSTFGRLGQIEITNPVDTLGPIIRWSISQSGVTDSKISAIGITNGQQYIATEVLWEAWSEQTISEGNVYGKKNVITAPVHPGDKFDGVKTFYEMPAEGLQRGNNYYLWIANENWDGKGRTRVTNYYAYVTFKVM
;
A
#
# COMPACT_ATOMS: atom_id res chain seq x y z
N MET A 1 43.10 8.22 -59.94
CA MET A 1 41.91 7.41 -59.56
C MET A 1 41.94 6.87 -58.11
N LEU A 2 42.81 7.40 -57.21
CA LEU A 2 42.94 6.90 -55.82
C LEU A 2 42.24 7.76 -54.74
N ASN A 3 41.93 9.04 -55.01
CA ASN A 3 41.39 9.94 -53.96
C ASN A 3 39.87 9.82 -53.73
N ILE A 4 39.08 9.46 -54.75
CA ILE A 4 37.60 9.37 -54.64
C ILE A 4 37.17 8.17 -53.77
N LYS A 5 37.98 7.10 -53.71
CA LYS A 5 37.68 5.92 -52.88
C LYS A 5 37.88 6.19 -51.37
N LYS A 6 38.86 7.02 -50.98
CA LYS A 6 39.14 7.30 -49.55
C LYS A 6 38.08 8.20 -48.89
N GLU A 7 37.52 9.16 -49.62
CA GLU A 7 36.43 10.01 -49.10
C GLU A 7 35.11 9.25 -48.94
N ARG A 8 34.77 8.36 -49.87
CA ARG A 8 33.55 7.53 -49.77
C ARG A 8 33.59 6.59 -48.55
N VAL A 9 34.75 6.04 -48.21
CA VAL A 9 34.90 5.17 -47.03
C VAL A 9 34.77 5.97 -45.72
N LYS A 10 35.24 7.22 -45.67
CA LYS A 10 35.07 8.10 -44.50
C LYS A 10 33.61 8.53 -44.29
N ILE A 11 32.88 8.82 -45.37
CA ILE A 11 31.47 9.20 -45.30
C ILE A 11 30.59 7.99 -44.91
N SER A 12 30.85 6.80 -45.47
CA SER A 12 30.14 5.58 -45.08
C SER A 12 30.41 5.17 -43.62
N ALA A 13 31.63 5.37 -43.10
CA ALA A 13 31.96 5.10 -41.71
C ALA A 13 31.27 6.10 -40.74
N LEU A 14 31.14 7.37 -41.13
CA LEU A 14 30.47 8.39 -40.33
C LEU A 14 28.95 8.14 -40.25
N ILE A 15 28.32 7.70 -41.35
CA ILE A 15 26.90 7.36 -41.40
C ILE A 15 26.60 6.10 -40.56
N LEU A 16 27.45 5.07 -40.63
CA LEU A 16 27.31 3.87 -39.80
C LEU A 16 27.50 4.17 -38.31
N LEU A 17 28.44 5.06 -37.95
CA LEU A 17 28.66 5.45 -36.56
C LEU A 17 27.50 6.30 -36.01
N SER A 18 26.91 7.19 -36.83
CA SER A 18 25.69 7.91 -36.44
C SER A 18 24.47 7.00 -36.28
N ALA A 19 24.33 5.97 -37.13
CA ALA A 19 23.24 5.00 -36.99
C ALA A 19 23.38 4.13 -35.73
N LEU A 20 24.60 3.81 -35.31
CA LEU A 20 24.86 3.06 -34.07
C LEU A 20 24.59 3.89 -32.80
N ILE A 21 24.83 5.20 -32.84
CA ILE A 21 24.55 6.10 -31.70
C ILE A 21 23.03 6.26 -31.49
N PHE A 22 22.21 6.19 -32.54
CA PHE A 22 20.75 6.19 -32.42
C PHE A 22 20.17 4.87 -31.89
N THR A 23 20.86 3.74 -32.02
CA THR A 23 20.36 2.46 -31.47
C THR A 23 20.62 2.28 -29.96
N PHE A 24 21.51 3.07 -29.35
CA PHE A 24 21.75 3.03 -27.90
C PHE A 24 20.95 4.06 -27.09
N ILE A 25 20.24 4.99 -27.74
CA ILE A 25 19.32 5.93 -27.06
C ILE A 25 17.88 5.39 -27.02
N SER A 26 17.54 4.38 -27.82
CA SER A 26 16.17 3.83 -27.87
C SER A 26 15.88 2.72 -26.84
N CYS A 27 16.64 2.64 -25.75
CA CYS A 27 16.44 1.61 -24.72
C CYS A 27 16.36 2.24 -23.32
N SER A 28 15.35 3.07 -23.12
CA SER A 28 14.75 3.29 -21.80
C SER A 28 13.29 3.64 -22.01
N ASP A 29 12.43 2.64 -21.96
CA ASP A 29 11.05 2.72 -21.50
C ASP A 29 10.44 1.31 -21.62
N ASN A 30 10.69 0.48 -20.60
CA ASN A 30 9.79 -0.64 -20.30
C ASN A 30 8.55 -0.07 -19.60
N ASP A 31 7.81 0.75 -20.34
CA ASP A 31 6.58 1.36 -19.91
C ASP A 31 5.47 0.35 -20.24
N ASN A 32 5.24 -0.61 -19.34
CA ASN A 32 4.16 -1.60 -19.44
C ASN A 32 2.78 -0.94 -19.22
N GLY A 33 2.52 0.18 -19.87
CA GLY A 33 1.20 0.75 -20.01
C GLY A 33 0.39 -0.12 -20.96
N LEU A 34 -0.76 -0.61 -20.49
CA LEU A 34 -1.75 -1.25 -21.36
C LEU A 34 -2.06 -0.30 -22.53
N ALA A 35 -2.07 -0.83 -23.75
CA ALA A 35 -2.27 -0.04 -24.97
C ALA A 35 -3.55 0.83 -24.87
N PRO A 36 -3.54 2.07 -25.39
CA PRO A 36 -4.71 2.92 -25.37
C PRO A 36 -5.86 2.26 -26.15
N TYR A 37 -7.01 2.08 -25.50
CA TYR A 37 -8.22 1.59 -26.15
C TYR A 37 -8.63 2.53 -27.29
N THR A 38 -9.10 1.97 -28.41
CA THR A 38 -9.60 2.76 -29.54
C THR A 38 -10.83 3.59 -29.14
N GLY A 39 -10.76 4.91 -29.32
CA GLY A 39 -11.79 5.87 -28.88
C GLY A 39 -11.43 6.60 -27.57
N SER A 40 -12.35 7.41 -27.05
CA SER A 40 -12.21 8.07 -25.74
C SER A 40 -13.15 7.38 -24.75
N PRO A 41 -12.82 6.19 -24.23
CA PRO A 41 -13.72 5.40 -23.38
C PRO A 41 -14.13 6.17 -22.12
N LYS A 42 -15.34 5.91 -21.61
CA LYS A 42 -15.83 6.52 -20.37
C LYS A 42 -14.91 6.19 -19.19
N LEU A 43 -14.69 7.18 -18.33
CA LEU A 43 -14.09 7.00 -17.01
C LEU A 43 -15.12 6.42 -16.06
N SER A 44 -14.83 5.29 -15.43
CA SER A 44 -15.82 4.56 -14.62
C SER A 44 -15.49 4.49 -13.14
N THR A 45 -14.21 4.53 -12.76
CA THR A 45 -13.79 4.52 -11.34
C THR A 45 -12.32 4.91 -11.16
N VAL A 46 -11.97 5.33 -9.94
CA VAL A 46 -10.60 5.39 -9.42
C VAL A 46 -10.41 4.28 -8.39
N LYS A 47 -9.35 3.49 -8.55
CA LYS A 47 -8.87 2.50 -7.58
C LYS A 47 -7.60 3.02 -6.94
N VAL A 48 -7.50 2.91 -5.62
CA VAL A 48 -6.38 3.41 -4.84
C VAL A 48 -5.82 2.24 -4.04
N GLU A 49 -4.51 2.04 -4.12
CA GLU A 49 -3.80 0.99 -3.40
C GLU A 49 -4.01 1.17 -1.89
N GLU A 50 -4.49 0.13 -1.23
CA GLU A 50 -4.69 0.14 0.22
C GLU A 50 -3.36 -0.11 0.93
N GLY A 51 -3.27 0.29 2.20
CA GLY A 51 -2.12 -0.07 3.00
C GLY A 51 -0.81 0.58 2.54
N THR A 52 -0.83 1.84 2.05
CA THR A 52 0.37 2.72 1.91
C THR A 52 0.03 4.22 2.09
N PHE A 53 0.96 5.03 2.66
CA PHE A 53 0.80 6.51 2.69
C PHE A 53 1.14 7.18 1.36
N MET A 54 1.66 6.39 0.44
CA MET A 54 1.86 6.75 -0.94
C MET A 54 1.15 5.66 -1.73
N PRO A 55 -0.17 5.76 -1.97
CA PRO A 55 -0.87 4.77 -2.76
C PRO A 55 -0.61 4.93 -4.25
N LYS A 56 -0.49 3.80 -4.94
CA LYS A 56 -0.67 3.77 -6.40
C LYS A 56 -2.13 3.98 -6.73
N ILE A 57 -2.38 4.91 -7.64
CA ILE A 57 -3.72 5.32 -8.07
C ILE A 57 -3.89 4.87 -9.51
N THR A 58 -4.98 4.15 -9.75
CA THR A 58 -5.36 3.60 -11.05
C THR A 58 -6.75 4.08 -11.40
N TRP A 59 -7.06 4.26 -12.68
CA TRP A 59 -8.43 4.54 -13.12
C TRP A 59 -8.76 3.70 -14.34
N LEU A 60 -10.05 3.46 -14.55
CA LEU A 60 -10.57 2.76 -15.72
C LEU A 60 -11.21 3.76 -16.68
N GLY A 61 -10.88 3.67 -17.97
CA GLY A 61 -11.42 4.56 -19.01
C GLY A 61 -10.40 5.34 -19.82
N GLY A 62 -9.20 4.78 -20.03
CA GLY A 62 -8.15 5.39 -20.87
C GLY A 62 -7.27 6.38 -20.12
N TYR A 63 -6.40 7.08 -20.85
CA TYR A 63 -5.50 8.06 -20.25
C TYR A 63 -6.22 9.34 -19.84
N ALA A 64 -5.67 10.03 -18.84
CA ALA A 64 -6.21 11.26 -18.29
C ALA A 64 -5.22 12.42 -18.53
N SER A 65 -5.69 13.64 -18.35
CA SER A 65 -4.84 14.84 -18.39
C SER A 65 -4.55 15.37 -17.00
N VAL A 66 -5.53 15.29 -16.10
CA VAL A 66 -5.41 15.82 -14.74
C VAL A 66 -5.77 14.74 -13.74
N ILE A 67 -5.00 14.69 -12.66
CA ILE A 67 -5.33 13.95 -11.46
C ILE A 67 -5.18 14.89 -10.26
N GLY A 68 -6.16 14.82 -9.36
CA GLY A 68 -6.16 15.56 -8.13
C GLY A 68 -6.49 14.68 -6.93
N ALA A 69 -6.04 15.12 -5.76
CA ALA A 69 -6.41 14.55 -4.48
C ALA A 69 -6.68 15.67 -3.47
N ASN A 70 -7.81 15.54 -2.77
CA ASN A 70 -8.28 16.43 -1.71
C ASN A 70 -8.22 15.71 -0.36
N ILE A 71 -7.92 16.45 0.71
CA ILE A 71 -8.31 16.00 2.07
C ILE A 71 -9.81 16.28 2.24
N GLY A 72 -10.55 15.29 2.73
CA GLY A 72 -12.00 15.36 2.93
C GLY A 72 -12.76 14.41 2.00
N GLU A 73 -14.07 14.59 1.93
CA GLU A 73 -15.00 13.70 1.21
C GLU A 73 -15.36 14.20 -0.20
N HIS A 74 -14.78 15.33 -0.63
CA HIS A 74 -15.19 16.03 -1.83
C HIS A 74 -13.99 16.39 -2.72
N ALA A 75 -14.18 16.24 -4.04
CA ALA A 75 -13.28 16.80 -5.02
C ALA A 75 -13.60 18.30 -5.18
N ILE A 76 -12.66 19.17 -4.84
CA ILE A 76 -12.86 20.64 -4.88
C ILE A 76 -11.55 21.28 -5.35
N LEU A 77 -11.63 22.26 -6.25
CA LEU A 77 -10.47 23.09 -6.61
C LEU A 77 -10.29 24.23 -5.60
N ASP A 78 -9.69 23.93 -4.46
CA ASP A 78 -9.45 24.88 -3.36
C ASP A 78 -8.21 24.49 -2.50
N THR A 79 -8.12 25.08 -1.31
CA THR A 79 -7.02 24.84 -0.36
C THR A 79 -6.95 23.43 0.22
N SER A 80 -7.99 22.60 0.06
CA SER A 80 -8.00 21.20 0.52
C SER A 80 -7.22 20.27 -0.41
N ILE A 81 -6.87 20.72 -1.62
CA ILE A 81 -6.03 19.96 -2.54
C ILE A 81 -4.64 19.74 -1.95
N VAL A 82 -4.20 18.49 -1.98
CA VAL A 82 -2.88 18.04 -1.53
C VAL A 82 -2.00 17.48 -2.63
N TRP A 83 -2.57 17.21 -3.80
CA TRP A 83 -1.86 16.80 -5.00
C TRP A 83 -2.72 17.20 -6.20
N LEU A 84 -2.10 17.86 -7.18
CA LEU A 84 -2.76 18.25 -8.42
C LEU A 84 -1.70 18.38 -9.51
N ILE A 85 -1.78 17.48 -10.49
CA ILE A 85 -0.86 17.48 -11.63
C ILE A 85 -1.64 17.47 -12.93
N LYS A 86 -1.03 18.02 -13.97
CA LYS A 86 -1.59 18.09 -15.32
C LYS A 86 -0.54 17.71 -16.36
N SER A 87 -0.88 16.84 -17.30
CA SER A 87 -0.17 16.68 -18.57
C SER A 87 -0.83 17.53 -19.66
N ASN A 88 -0.10 17.79 -20.74
CA ASN A 88 -0.72 18.25 -21.97
C ASN A 88 -1.35 17.05 -22.66
N GLY A 89 -2.62 17.13 -23.06
CA GLY A 89 -3.31 15.97 -23.62
C GLY A 89 -3.59 14.90 -22.56
N ASN A 90 -4.22 13.81 -23.02
CA ASN A 90 -4.50 12.64 -22.19
C ASN A 90 -3.25 11.73 -22.13
N ASP A 91 -2.19 12.19 -21.48
CA ASP A 91 -0.89 11.51 -21.43
C ASP A 91 -0.51 11.00 -20.04
N LEU A 92 -1.33 11.27 -19.00
CA LEU A 92 -1.14 10.61 -17.71
C LEU A 92 -1.45 9.13 -17.85
N LYS A 93 -0.43 8.31 -17.54
CA LYS A 93 -0.53 6.85 -17.46
C LYS A 93 -0.81 6.43 -16.02
N PHE A 94 -1.54 5.32 -15.88
CA PHE A 94 -1.73 4.62 -14.61
C PHE A 94 -0.95 3.28 -14.62
N PRO A 95 -0.60 2.72 -13.45
CA PRO A 95 -0.77 3.27 -12.11
C PRO A 95 0.15 4.46 -11.85
N LEU A 96 -0.34 5.47 -11.12
CA LEU A 96 0.44 6.63 -10.72
C LEU A 96 0.62 6.68 -9.21
N GLN A 97 1.86 6.83 -8.76
CA GLN A 97 2.20 6.93 -7.35
C GLN A 97 1.80 8.30 -6.79
N PHE A 98 1.03 8.35 -5.69
CA PHE A 98 0.70 9.61 -5.01
C PHE A 98 1.97 10.43 -4.71
N GLY A 99 1.89 11.75 -4.93
CA GLY A 99 2.99 12.69 -4.73
C GLY A 99 4.00 12.76 -5.89
N ALA A 100 3.97 11.82 -6.82
CA ALA A 100 4.84 11.85 -8.00
C ALA A 100 4.36 12.89 -9.03
N VAL A 101 5.30 13.39 -9.82
CA VAL A 101 5.05 14.17 -11.04
C VAL A 101 5.75 13.43 -12.18
N PRO A 102 5.03 12.67 -13.03
CA PRO A 102 5.63 11.91 -14.11
C PRO A 102 6.16 12.83 -15.21
N SER A 103 7.03 12.29 -16.07
CA SER A 103 7.56 13.02 -17.23
C SER A 103 6.43 13.56 -18.11
N GLY A 104 6.55 14.81 -18.56
CA GLY A 104 5.52 15.47 -19.37
C GLY A 104 4.32 16.04 -18.58
N ALA A 105 4.26 15.80 -17.27
CA ALA A 105 3.28 16.43 -16.38
C ALA A 105 3.89 17.59 -15.56
N GLN A 106 3.03 18.47 -15.08
CA GLN A 106 3.38 19.60 -14.24
C GLN A 106 2.54 19.58 -12.98
N ASN A 107 3.14 19.95 -11.85
CA ASN A 107 2.40 20.23 -10.63
C ASN A 107 1.78 21.61 -10.73
N ILE A 108 0.45 21.68 -10.71
CA ILE A 108 -0.34 22.91 -10.86
C ILE A 108 -1.09 23.27 -9.57
N ILE A 109 -0.72 22.68 -8.43
CA ILE A 109 -1.39 22.91 -7.14
C ILE A 109 -1.41 24.38 -6.70
N GLY A 110 -0.41 25.16 -7.12
CA GLY A 110 -0.33 26.59 -6.83
C GLY A 110 -1.47 27.39 -7.44
N GLU A 111 -2.12 26.90 -8.50
CA GLU A 111 -3.25 27.59 -9.14
C GLU A 111 -4.51 27.65 -8.27
N VAL A 112 -4.59 26.80 -7.25
CA VAL A 112 -5.76 26.67 -6.36
C VAL A 112 -5.41 26.92 -4.88
N ASN A 113 -4.21 27.43 -4.59
CA ASN A 113 -3.68 27.59 -3.23
C ASN A 113 -3.70 26.29 -2.41
N GLY A 114 -3.57 25.14 -3.07
CA GLY A 114 -3.47 23.84 -2.39
C GLY A 114 -2.16 23.69 -1.63
N LYS A 115 -2.10 22.69 -0.75
CA LYS A 115 -0.93 22.39 0.08
C LYS A 115 -0.36 21.03 -0.26
N ALA A 116 0.67 21.02 -1.12
CA ALA A 116 1.30 19.79 -1.58
C ALA A 116 1.74 18.91 -0.39
N LYS A 117 1.41 17.62 -0.46
CA LYS A 117 1.92 16.61 0.46
C LYS A 117 2.75 15.59 -0.29
N SER A 118 3.88 15.18 0.30
CA SER A 118 4.69 14.08 -0.19
C SER A 118 4.13 12.71 0.21
N GLN A 119 3.33 12.66 1.28
CA GLN A 119 2.67 11.46 1.78
C GLN A 119 1.32 11.81 2.43
N LEU A 120 0.42 10.84 2.46
CA LEU A 120 -0.86 10.95 3.12
C LEU A 120 -0.72 10.76 4.64
N ASN A 121 -1.70 11.26 5.38
CA ASN A 121 -1.75 11.13 6.82
C ASN A 121 -2.79 10.10 7.22
N GLU A 122 -2.51 9.37 8.29
CA GLU A 122 -3.46 8.49 8.97
C GLU A 122 -4.75 9.22 9.37
N ASP A 123 -5.83 8.46 9.51
CA ASP A 123 -7.13 8.88 10.01
C ASP A 123 -7.80 10.01 9.22
N ASN A 124 -7.30 10.28 8.02
CA ASN A 124 -7.87 11.25 7.11
C ASN A 124 -8.58 10.56 5.95
N THR A 125 -9.73 11.11 5.58
CA THR A 125 -10.39 10.79 4.32
C THR A 125 -9.77 11.59 3.20
N TYR A 126 -9.55 10.95 2.06
CA TYR A 126 -9.06 11.60 0.84
C TYR A 126 -9.97 11.28 -0.33
N THR A 127 -10.22 12.28 -1.17
CA THR A 127 -10.96 12.14 -2.42
C THR A 127 -10.03 12.33 -3.60
N TYR A 128 -9.95 11.30 -4.45
CA TYR A 128 -9.12 11.25 -5.65
C TYR A 128 -9.99 11.35 -6.88
N TRP A 129 -9.55 12.12 -7.85
CA TRP A 129 -10.33 12.36 -9.06
C TRP A 129 -9.43 12.56 -10.27
N VAL A 130 -9.97 12.24 -11.44
CA VAL A 130 -9.27 12.35 -12.72
C VAL A 130 -10.14 13.03 -13.77
N VAL A 131 -9.52 13.79 -14.66
CA VAL A 131 -10.19 14.56 -15.73
C VAL A 131 -9.48 14.36 -17.07
N LYS A 132 -10.25 14.32 -18.17
CA LYS A 132 -9.72 14.35 -19.55
C LYS A 132 -9.42 15.78 -20.03
N ASP A 133 -8.39 15.90 -20.85
CA ASP A 133 -7.77 17.17 -21.30
C ASP A 133 -8.80 18.18 -21.83
N TYR A 134 -9.65 17.75 -22.77
CA TYR A 134 -10.52 18.64 -23.53
C TYR A 134 -11.61 19.36 -22.72
N MET A 135 -11.81 18.99 -21.44
CA MET A 135 -12.74 19.68 -20.53
C MET A 135 -12.06 20.38 -19.36
N TRP A 136 -10.75 20.20 -19.17
CA TRP A 136 -10.05 20.76 -18.02
C TRP A 136 -10.21 22.29 -17.94
N ASP A 137 -10.01 23.00 -19.05
CA ASP A 137 -10.10 24.46 -19.10
C ASP A 137 -11.49 25.01 -18.76
N GLN A 138 -12.53 24.19 -18.89
CA GLN A 138 -13.88 24.54 -18.46
C GLN A 138 -14.08 24.21 -16.98
N ILE A 139 -13.64 23.04 -16.54
CA ILE A 139 -13.77 22.59 -15.14
C ILE A 139 -12.97 23.48 -14.18
N SER A 140 -11.76 23.90 -14.58
CA SER A 140 -10.85 24.70 -13.77
C SER A 140 -11.39 26.08 -13.38
N LYS A 141 -12.43 26.55 -14.07
CA LYS A 141 -13.12 27.81 -13.78
C LYS A 141 -14.06 27.73 -12.57
N TYR A 142 -14.46 26.52 -12.14
CA TYR A 142 -15.37 26.30 -11.02
C TYR A 142 -14.64 26.13 -9.68
N LYS A 143 -13.71 27.05 -9.38
CA LYS A 143 -12.96 27.02 -8.11
C LYS A 143 -13.90 27.13 -6.91
N GLY A 144 -13.63 26.35 -5.87
CA GLY A 144 -14.45 26.29 -4.64
C GLY A 144 -15.79 25.56 -4.77
N LYS A 145 -16.16 25.02 -5.94
CA LYS A 145 -17.36 24.17 -6.10
C LYS A 145 -17.00 22.68 -5.98
N ILE A 146 -17.97 21.89 -5.51
CA ILE A 146 -17.85 20.43 -5.41
C ILE A 146 -17.94 19.84 -6.81
N LEU A 147 -16.91 19.12 -7.23
CA LEU A 147 -16.91 18.34 -8.45
C LEU A 147 -17.46 16.95 -8.13
N ALA A 148 -18.59 16.59 -8.74
CA ALA A 148 -19.26 15.32 -8.49
C ALA A 148 -19.52 14.57 -9.80
N ALA A 149 -19.51 13.25 -9.76
CA ALA A 149 -19.97 12.44 -10.88
C ALA A 149 -21.46 12.70 -11.15
N ALA A 150 -21.81 12.92 -12.42
CA ALA A 150 -23.18 13.10 -12.86
C ALA A 150 -23.96 11.76 -12.81
N PRO A 151 -25.28 11.80 -12.55
CA PRO A 151 -26.12 10.62 -12.75
C PRO A 151 -26.13 10.22 -14.23
N SER A 152 -26.35 8.93 -14.50
CA SER A 152 -26.36 8.38 -15.88
C SER A 152 -27.43 8.98 -16.80
N THR A 153 -28.44 9.64 -16.23
CA THR A 153 -29.52 10.32 -16.95
C THR A 153 -29.14 11.71 -17.48
N GLN A 154 -28.05 12.31 -16.97
CA GLN A 154 -27.57 13.62 -17.42
C GLN A 154 -26.95 13.49 -18.82
N LYS A 155 -27.43 14.31 -19.77
CA LYS A 155 -26.92 14.34 -21.15
C LYS A 155 -25.76 15.31 -21.33
N GLU A 156 -25.73 16.39 -20.56
CA GLU A 156 -24.70 17.41 -20.63
C GLU A 156 -23.40 16.92 -19.98
N MET A 157 -22.26 17.32 -20.55
CA MET A 157 -20.94 16.98 -19.98
C MET A 157 -20.70 17.67 -18.63
N ILE A 158 -21.24 18.88 -18.46
CA ILE A 158 -21.15 19.68 -17.24
C ILE A 158 -22.54 20.26 -16.96
N ALA A 159 -23.04 20.07 -15.74
CA ALA A 159 -24.21 20.77 -15.22
C ALA A 159 -23.87 21.38 -13.87
N VAL A 160 -24.34 22.60 -13.61
CA VAL A 160 -24.10 23.30 -12.33
C VAL A 160 -25.39 23.34 -11.54
N ASP A 161 -25.34 22.86 -10.30
CA ASP A 161 -26.46 22.78 -9.37
C ASP A 161 -26.01 23.34 -8.01
N GLY A 162 -26.31 24.62 -7.77
CA GLY A 162 -25.83 25.35 -6.59
C GLY A 162 -24.31 25.32 -6.47
N ASP A 163 -23.81 24.71 -5.40
CA ASP A 163 -22.38 24.57 -5.11
C ASP A 163 -21.74 23.31 -5.71
N THR A 164 -22.50 22.52 -6.45
CA THR A 164 -22.02 21.29 -7.10
C THR A 164 -21.95 21.46 -8.61
N VAL A 165 -20.87 20.98 -9.21
CA VAL A 165 -20.70 20.80 -10.64
C VAL A 165 -20.73 19.32 -10.94
N ARG A 166 -21.79 18.87 -11.62
CA ARG A 166 -21.98 17.47 -12.02
C ARG A 166 -21.33 17.21 -13.37
N LEU A 167 -20.34 16.32 -13.37
CA LEU A 167 -19.49 16.02 -14.50
C LEU A 167 -19.79 14.62 -15.04
N SER A 168 -20.00 14.51 -16.35
CA SER A 168 -20.24 13.24 -17.02
C SER A 168 -19.06 12.28 -16.86
N SER A 169 -19.35 10.97 -16.80
CA SER A 169 -18.34 9.91 -16.82
C SER A 169 -17.51 9.89 -18.11
N GLU A 170 -17.92 10.60 -19.16
CA GLU A 170 -17.07 10.81 -20.34
C GLU A 170 -15.78 11.56 -20.01
N ILE A 171 -15.79 12.40 -18.97
CA ILE A 171 -14.75 13.41 -18.71
C ILE A 171 -14.18 13.34 -17.29
N PHE A 172 -14.88 12.73 -16.33
CA PHE A 172 -14.54 12.77 -14.91
C PHE A 172 -14.89 11.47 -14.20
N THR A 173 -14.04 11.06 -13.25
CA THR A 173 -14.40 10.08 -12.22
C THR A 173 -13.72 10.41 -10.91
N VAL A 174 -14.28 9.92 -9.81
CA VAL A 174 -13.88 10.23 -8.44
C VAL A 174 -14.05 9.01 -7.56
N ALA A 175 -13.17 8.85 -6.57
CA ALA A 175 -13.33 7.91 -5.48
C ALA A 175 -12.85 8.53 -4.17
N THR A 176 -13.45 8.09 -3.06
CA THR A 176 -13.09 8.53 -1.73
C THR A 176 -12.60 7.34 -0.93
N GLN A 177 -11.45 7.49 -0.28
CA GLN A 177 -10.86 6.47 0.56
C GLN A 177 -10.30 7.09 1.85
N ARG A 178 -10.59 6.44 2.97
CA ARG A 178 -9.94 6.74 4.24
C ARG A 178 -8.57 6.09 4.29
N ILE A 179 -7.56 6.86 4.69
CA ILE A 179 -6.25 6.30 5.02
C ILE A 179 -6.31 5.80 6.44
N ASP A 180 -6.33 4.48 6.54
CA ASP A 180 -6.40 3.71 7.77
C ASP A 180 -5.35 2.60 7.65
N ARG A 181 -4.16 2.87 8.20
CA ARG A 181 -2.95 2.04 8.06
C ARG A 181 -2.30 1.67 9.37
N PHE A 182 -2.58 2.39 10.45
CA PHE A 182 -2.00 2.09 11.75
C PHE A 182 -3.03 1.47 12.66
N ILE A 183 -2.69 0.31 13.19
CA ILE A 183 -3.35 -0.20 14.37
C ILE A 183 -2.85 0.60 15.57
N ASN A 184 -3.76 1.20 16.33
CA ASN A 184 -3.41 1.86 17.58
C ASN A 184 -3.52 0.85 18.72
N ILE A 185 -2.38 0.32 19.15
CA ILE A 185 -2.32 -0.68 20.22
C ILE A 185 -2.39 0.01 21.58
N THR A 186 -3.33 -0.45 22.40
CA THR A 186 -3.57 0.04 23.76
C THR A 186 -3.84 -1.12 24.70
N SER A 187 -3.93 -0.82 25.99
CA SER A 187 -4.34 -1.79 27.02
C SER A 187 -3.45 -3.05 27.06
N VAL A 188 -2.16 -2.88 26.76
CA VAL A 188 -1.19 -3.97 26.71
C VAL A 188 -1.02 -4.56 28.11
N SER A 189 -1.23 -5.87 28.25
CA SER A 189 -1.06 -6.61 29.50
C SER A 189 -0.31 -7.91 29.25
N THR A 190 0.85 -8.06 29.86
CA THR A 190 1.78 -9.18 29.62
C THR A 190 1.74 -10.19 30.77
N PHE A 191 1.77 -11.48 30.45
CA PHE A 191 1.59 -12.59 31.37
C PHE A 191 2.44 -13.82 30.99
N GLY A 192 2.60 -14.75 31.94
CA GLY A 192 3.25 -16.04 31.72
C GLY A 192 4.62 -16.13 32.41
N ARG A 193 5.23 -17.32 32.30
CA ARG A 193 6.48 -17.63 33.01
C ARG A 193 7.72 -17.55 32.14
N LEU A 194 7.57 -17.73 30.82
CA LEU A 194 8.71 -17.75 29.89
C LEU A 194 9.48 -16.43 29.89
N GLY A 195 8.74 -15.32 29.88
CA GLY A 195 9.32 -14.00 29.70
C GLY A 195 8.28 -12.91 29.55
N GLN A 196 8.74 -11.70 29.26
CA GLN A 196 7.88 -10.57 28.91
C GLN A 196 7.84 -10.39 27.40
N ILE A 197 6.63 -10.24 26.86
CA ILE A 197 6.39 -9.85 25.48
C ILE A 197 6.14 -8.35 25.45
N GLU A 198 6.84 -7.67 24.54
CA GLU A 198 6.70 -6.25 24.24
C GLU A 198 6.06 -6.10 22.87
N ILE A 199 5.08 -5.21 22.78
CA ILE A 199 4.39 -4.88 21.55
C ILE A 199 4.51 -3.38 21.31
N THR A 200 5.00 -2.98 20.15
CA THR A 200 5.09 -1.58 19.74
C THR A 200 4.29 -1.33 18.46
N ASN A 201 3.64 -0.17 18.41
CA ASN A 201 2.93 0.28 17.21
C ASN A 201 3.90 0.39 16.04
N PRO A 202 3.57 -0.18 14.87
CA PRO A 202 4.35 0.05 13.67
C PRO A 202 4.22 1.51 13.21
N VAL A 203 5.24 2.01 12.51
CA VAL A 203 5.20 3.34 11.88
C VAL A 203 4.84 3.27 10.39
N ASP A 204 4.69 2.05 9.84
CA ASP A 204 4.50 1.80 8.41
C ASP A 204 3.82 0.47 8.02
N THR A 205 3.41 -0.39 8.96
CA THR A 205 2.81 -1.71 8.68
C THR A 205 1.45 -1.92 9.39
N LEU A 206 0.69 -2.93 8.94
CA LEU A 206 -0.65 -3.27 9.43
C LEU A 206 -0.64 -4.19 10.68
N GLY A 207 0.52 -4.38 11.34
CA GLY A 207 0.68 -5.32 12.46
C GLY A 207 1.72 -4.88 13.49
N PRO A 208 1.60 -5.30 14.76
CA PRO A 208 2.57 -4.94 15.80
C PRO A 208 4.00 -5.33 15.43
N ILE A 209 4.97 -4.60 15.96
CA ILE A 209 6.33 -5.12 16.14
C ILE A 209 6.36 -5.87 17.47
N ILE A 210 6.72 -7.14 17.43
CA ILE A 210 6.72 -8.04 18.59
C ILE A 210 8.17 -8.30 19.02
N ARG A 211 8.46 -8.06 20.29
CA ARG A 211 9.73 -8.39 20.93
C ARG A 211 9.46 -9.18 22.21
N TRP A 212 10.49 -9.82 22.73
CA TRP A 212 10.41 -10.47 24.04
C TRP A 212 11.75 -10.48 24.76
N SER A 213 11.67 -10.58 26.08
CA SER A 213 12.79 -10.88 26.96
C SER A 213 12.48 -12.15 27.74
N ILE A 214 13.37 -13.15 27.65
CA ILE A 214 13.22 -14.42 28.37
C ILE A 214 13.74 -14.25 29.79
N SER A 215 12.93 -14.61 30.77
CA SER A 215 13.26 -14.42 32.20
C SER A 215 13.02 -15.67 33.05
N GLN A 216 12.54 -16.76 32.47
CA GLN A 216 12.30 -18.00 33.22
C GLN A 216 13.63 -18.62 33.65
N SER A 217 13.75 -18.93 34.95
CA SER A 217 14.93 -19.63 35.48
C SER A 217 15.19 -20.95 34.73
N GLY A 218 16.45 -21.17 34.36
CA GLY A 218 16.90 -22.34 33.61
C GLY A 218 16.72 -22.27 32.10
N VAL A 219 16.10 -21.20 31.57
CA VAL A 219 16.03 -20.95 30.12
C VAL A 219 17.09 -19.92 29.74
N THR A 220 18.03 -20.30 28.88
CA THR A 220 19.13 -19.43 28.42
C THR A 220 18.98 -18.99 26.98
N ASP A 221 18.25 -19.77 26.17
CA ASP A 221 17.97 -19.43 24.78
C ASP A 221 16.94 -18.29 24.71
N SER A 222 17.28 -17.24 23.96
CA SER A 222 16.40 -16.10 23.72
C SER A 222 15.43 -16.34 22.56
N LYS A 223 15.61 -17.40 21.77
CA LYS A 223 14.72 -17.77 20.67
C LYS A 223 13.51 -18.54 21.18
N ILE A 224 12.46 -18.59 20.36
CA ILE A 224 11.23 -19.33 20.65
C ILE A 224 10.96 -20.38 19.57
N SER A 225 10.14 -21.37 19.89
CA SER A 225 9.78 -22.46 18.98
C SER A 225 8.38 -22.28 18.38
N ALA A 226 7.51 -21.49 19.00
CA ALA A 226 6.18 -21.22 18.48
C ALA A 226 5.67 -19.82 18.87
N ILE A 227 4.87 -19.23 18.00
CA ILE A 227 4.21 -17.94 18.16
C ILE A 227 2.83 -17.98 17.53
N GLY A 228 1.87 -17.24 18.07
CA GLY A 228 0.58 -17.06 17.43
C GLY A 228 -0.27 -15.94 18.01
N ILE A 229 -1.36 -15.63 17.31
CA ILE A 229 -2.32 -14.57 17.62
C ILE A 229 -3.74 -15.11 17.41
N THR A 230 -4.63 -14.85 18.37
CA THR A 230 -6.07 -15.12 18.26
C THR A 230 -6.90 -13.89 18.61
N ASN A 231 -8.15 -13.83 18.15
CA ASN A 231 -9.10 -12.86 18.70
C ASN A 231 -9.40 -13.17 20.18
N GLY A 232 -9.65 -12.11 20.96
CA GLY A 232 -10.06 -12.18 22.36
C GLY A 232 -8.93 -11.91 23.37
N GLN A 233 -9.25 -12.08 24.65
CA GLN A 233 -8.31 -11.90 25.77
C GLN A 233 -7.75 -13.22 26.31
N GLN A 234 -8.08 -14.33 25.64
CA GLN A 234 -7.60 -15.67 25.94
C GLN A 234 -7.43 -16.42 24.63
N TYR A 235 -6.66 -17.51 24.64
CA TYR A 235 -6.52 -18.36 23.47
C TYR A 235 -7.86 -19.01 23.11
N ILE A 236 -8.33 -18.80 21.88
CA ILE A 236 -9.54 -19.40 21.34
C ILE A 236 -9.16 -20.12 20.04
N ALA A 237 -9.20 -21.45 20.05
CA ALA A 237 -8.70 -22.29 18.94
C ALA A 237 -9.45 -22.10 17.62
N THR A 238 -10.70 -21.62 17.67
CA THR A 238 -11.53 -21.34 16.48
C THR A 238 -11.33 -19.94 15.91
N GLU A 239 -10.57 -19.09 16.60
CA GLU A 239 -10.39 -17.66 16.31
C GLU A 239 -8.90 -17.33 16.08
N VAL A 240 -8.13 -18.31 15.60
CA VAL A 240 -6.71 -18.15 15.30
C VAL A 240 -6.55 -17.32 14.04
N LEU A 241 -5.77 -16.24 14.14
CA LEU A 241 -5.48 -15.33 13.02
C LEU A 241 -4.12 -15.63 12.40
N TRP A 242 -3.14 -15.99 13.22
CA TRP A 242 -1.81 -16.32 12.75
C TRP A 242 -1.15 -17.28 13.73
N GLU A 243 -0.48 -18.32 13.22
CA GLU A 243 0.21 -19.28 14.07
C GLU A 243 1.36 -19.95 13.30
N ALA A 244 2.56 -19.91 13.87
CA ALA A 244 3.78 -20.40 13.25
C ALA A 244 4.66 -21.15 14.26
N TRP A 245 5.05 -22.39 13.93
CA TRP A 245 5.82 -23.26 14.83
C TRP A 245 7.03 -23.82 14.10
N SER A 246 8.15 -24.00 14.80
CA SER A 246 9.32 -24.70 14.31
C SER A 246 8.94 -26.09 13.81
N GLU A 247 9.42 -26.51 12.66
CA GLU A 247 9.21 -27.85 12.09
C GLU A 247 10.52 -28.62 12.08
N GLN A 248 10.48 -29.86 12.53
CA GLN A 248 11.60 -30.79 12.45
C GLN A 248 11.09 -32.13 11.91
N THR A 249 11.71 -32.61 10.84
CA THR A 249 11.47 -33.96 10.34
C THR A 249 12.33 -34.95 11.11
N ILE A 250 11.67 -35.96 11.68
CA ILE A 250 12.29 -37.14 12.31
C ILE A 250 11.83 -38.40 11.57
N SER A 251 12.39 -39.55 11.92
CA SER A 251 12.05 -40.84 11.28
C SER A 251 10.56 -41.20 11.34
N GLU A 252 9.85 -40.69 12.34
CA GLU A 252 8.43 -40.97 12.60
C GLU A 252 7.48 -39.91 11.99
N GLY A 253 8.02 -38.90 11.31
CA GLY A 253 7.26 -37.79 10.70
C GLY A 253 7.74 -36.42 11.16
N ASN A 254 6.89 -35.41 11.01
CA ASN A 254 7.21 -34.05 11.43
C ASN A 254 6.76 -33.80 12.87
N VAL A 255 7.66 -33.24 13.68
CA VAL A 255 7.37 -32.71 15.01
C VAL A 255 7.42 -31.18 14.99
N TYR A 256 6.53 -30.56 15.75
CA TYR A 256 6.36 -29.11 15.75
C TYR A 256 6.63 -28.48 17.12
N GLY A 257 7.16 -27.26 17.12
CA GLY A 257 7.44 -26.49 18.33
C GLY A 257 8.57 -27.07 19.19
N LYS A 258 9.46 -27.89 18.63
CA LYS A 258 10.55 -28.58 19.34
C LYS A 258 11.95 -28.06 19.04
N LYS A 259 12.06 -26.88 18.40
CA LYS A 259 13.33 -26.21 18.18
C LYS A 259 13.16 -24.70 18.29
N ASN A 260 13.99 -24.04 19.09
CA ASN A 260 13.97 -22.58 19.17
C ASN A 260 14.67 -21.97 17.94
N VAL A 261 13.89 -21.48 16.99
CA VAL A 261 14.41 -20.92 15.72
C VAL A 261 13.87 -19.53 15.40
N ILE A 262 12.78 -19.11 16.02
CA ILE A 262 12.14 -17.82 15.78
C ILE A 262 12.85 -16.75 16.61
N THR A 263 13.28 -15.67 15.96
CA THR A 263 14.02 -14.56 16.54
C THR A 263 13.22 -13.27 16.53
N ALA A 264 13.24 -12.51 17.62
CA ALA A 264 12.71 -11.16 17.68
C ALA A 264 13.66 -10.14 16.99
N PRO A 265 13.15 -9.00 16.47
CA PRO A 265 11.73 -8.64 16.39
C PRO A 265 10.98 -9.45 15.33
N VAL A 266 9.66 -9.58 15.51
CA VAL A 266 8.76 -10.27 14.58
C VAL A 266 7.61 -9.35 14.19
N HIS A 267 7.26 -9.35 12.91
CA HIS A 267 5.98 -8.86 12.42
C HIS A 267 5.02 -10.04 12.18
N PRO A 268 3.73 -9.92 12.52
CA PRO A 268 2.75 -10.94 12.17
C PRO A 268 2.75 -11.24 10.67
N GLY A 269 2.80 -12.53 10.32
CA GLY A 269 2.90 -12.98 8.94
C GLY A 269 4.32 -13.25 8.44
N ASP A 270 5.35 -12.90 9.21
CA ASP A 270 6.74 -13.20 8.85
C ASP A 270 6.96 -14.70 8.61
N LYS A 271 7.84 -15.00 7.64
CA LYS A 271 8.31 -16.35 7.33
C LYS A 271 9.69 -16.57 7.93
N PHE A 272 9.90 -17.75 8.49
CA PHE A 272 11.16 -18.14 9.12
C PHE A 272 11.63 -19.49 8.58
N ASP A 273 12.94 -19.64 8.44
CA ASP A 273 13.53 -20.93 8.05
C ASP A 273 13.25 -22.00 9.11
N GLY A 274 12.82 -23.18 8.67
CA GLY A 274 12.49 -24.29 9.56
C GLY A 274 11.25 -24.05 10.41
N VAL A 275 10.32 -23.20 9.97
CA VAL A 275 9.05 -22.91 10.63
C VAL A 275 7.91 -23.15 9.66
N LYS A 276 6.87 -23.82 10.15
CA LYS A 276 5.62 -24.00 9.44
C LYS A 276 4.57 -23.02 9.95
N THR A 277 3.94 -22.30 9.02
CA THR A 277 2.75 -21.49 9.29
C THR A 277 1.50 -22.36 9.15
N PHE A 278 0.68 -22.43 10.19
CA PHE A 278 -0.59 -23.17 10.19
C PHE A 278 -1.77 -22.28 9.82
N TYR A 279 -1.71 -21.02 10.23
CA TYR A 279 -2.69 -19.99 9.90
C TYR A 279 -1.93 -18.77 9.39
N GLU A 280 -2.21 -18.35 8.16
CA GLU A 280 -1.63 -17.17 7.56
C GLU A 280 -2.31 -15.91 8.08
N MET A 281 -1.53 -14.85 8.26
CA MET A 281 -2.07 -13.56 8.66
C MET A 281 -3.07 -13.05 7.60
N PRO A 282 -4.27 -12.57 7.99
CA PRO A 282 -5.20 -11.96 7.05
C PRO A 282 -4.58 -10.76 6.35
N ALA A 283 -4.92 -10.55 5.07
CA ALA A 283 -4.35 -9.47 4.26
C ALA A 283 -4.73 -8.08 4.81
N GLU A 284 -5.90 -7.97 5.42
CA GLU A 284 -6.42 -6.81 6.12
C GLU A 284 -5.73 -6.55 7.48
N GLY A 285 -4.90 -7.47 7.97
CA GLY A 285 -4.18 -7.33 9.23
C GLY A 285 -5.07 -7.46 10.47
N LEU A 286 -4.67 -6.81 11.57
CA LEU A 286 -5.49 -6.76 12.79
C LEU A 286 -6.56 -5.67 12.65
N GLN A 287 -7.80 -6.03 13.02
CA GLN A 287 -8.96 -5.15 12.92
C GLN A 287 -9.12 -4.25 14.15
N ARG A 288 -9.57 -3.01 13.91
CA ARG A 288 -9.89 -2.05 14.97
C ARG A 288 -11.08 -2.50 15.83
N GLY A 289 -11.11 -2.02 17.07
CA GLY A 289 -12.14 -2.34 18.05
C GLY A 289 -11.97 -3.70 18.75
N ASN A 290 -11.07 -4.55 18.25
CA ASN A 290 -10.90 -5.91 18.74
C ASN A 290 -9.82 -6.02 19.83
N ASN A 291 -9.98 -7.05 20.67
CA ASN A 291 -8.97 -7.51 21.60
C ASN A 291 -8.21 -8.68 20.98
N TYR A 292 -6.92 -8.75 21.27
CA TYR A 292 -6.03 -9.78 20.75
C TYR A 292 -5.26 -10.44 21.87
N TYR A 293 -5.03 -11.74 21.69
CA TYR A 293 -4.21 -12.58 22.53
C TYR A 293 -3.04 -13.07 21.67
N LEU A 294 -1.83 -12.59 21.98
CA LEU A 294 -0.60 -13.01 21.32
C LEU A 294 0.23 -13.83 22.29
N TRP A 295 0.79 -14.93 21.83
CA TRP A 295 1.56 -15.83 22.68
C TRP A 295 2.84 -16.32 22.03
N ILE A 296 3.80 -16.67 22.88
CA ILE A 296 5.08 -17.29 22.52
C ILE A 296 5.33 -18.51 23.40
N ALA A 297 6.03 -19.51 22.86
CA ALA A 297 6.46 -20.69 23.59
C ALA A 297 7.86 -21.15 23.13
N ASN A 298 8.64 -21.72 24.05
CA ASN A 298 9.92 -22.35 23.70
C ASN A 298 9.77 -23.86 23.49
N GLU A 299 10.84 -24.51 23.06
CA GLU A 299 10.87 -25.95 22.72
C GLU A 299 10.40 -26.90 23.84
N ASN A 300 10.53 -26.49 25.10
CA ASN A 300 10.16 -27.27 26.27
C ASN A 300 8.67 -27.15 26.65
N TRP A 301 7.90 -26.33 25.92
CA TRP A 301 6.46 -26.23 26.11
C TRP A 301 5.75 -27.56 25.78
N ASP A 302 4.69 -27.86 26.53
CA ASP A 302 3.95 -29.12 26.48
C ASP A 302 2.97 -29.22 25.29
N GLY A 303 2.81 -28.14 24.51
CA GLY A 303 1.90 -28.05 23.38
C GLY A 303 0.44 -27.82 23.75
N LYS A 304 0.10 -27.70 25.05
CA LYS A 304 -1.29 -27.67 25.53
C LYS A 304 -1.57 -26.55 26.52
N GLY A 305 -0.69 -26.33 27.50
CA GLY A 305 -0.90 -25.34 28.55
C GLY A 305 -0.85 -23.92 27.98
N ARG A 306 -1.88 -23.11 28.22
CA ARG A 306 -1.97 -21.73 27.72
C ARG A 306 -2.43 -20.75 28.81
N THR A 307 -1.90 -20.93 30.02
CA THR A 307 -2.26 -20.12 31.19
C THR A 307 -1.06 -19.34 31.70
N ARG A 308 -1.30 -18.33 32.54
CA ARG A 308 -0.24 -17.50 33.14
C ARG A 308 0.77 -18.29 34.00
N VAL A 309 0.42 -19.50 34.44
CA VAL A 309 1.30 -20.36 35.26
C VAL A 309 1.94 -21.48 34.46
N THR A 310 1.65 -21.59 33.17
CA THR A 310 2.26 -22.60 32.30
C THR A 310 3.75 -22.26 32.12
N ASN A 311 4.62 -23.24 32.39
CA ASN A 311 6.05 -23.10 32.14
C ASN A 311 6.32 -23.02 30.64
N TYR A 312 7.38 -22.31 30.27
CA TYR A 312 7.85 -22.19 28.89
C TYR A 312 6.87 -21.53 27.93
N TYR A 313 5.90 -20.81 28.50
CA TYR A 313 4.85 -20.10 27.79
C TYR A 313 4.73 -18.67 28.33
N ALA A 314 4.52 -17.72 27.43
CA ALA A 314 4.14 -16.35 27.75
C ALA A 314 3.11 -15.84 26.76
N TYR A 315 2.30 -14.88 27.20
CA TYR A 315 1.33 -14.23 26.35
C TYR A 315 1.14 -12.77 26.74
N VAL A 316 0.58 -12.01 25.82
CA VAL A 316 0.21 -10.62 25.99
C VAL A 316 -1.17 -10.41 25.40
N THR A 317 -2.00 -9.67 26.10
CA THR A 317 -3.28 -9.19 25.58
C THR A 317 -3.18 -7.71 25.26
N PHE A 318 -3.85 -7.28 24.20
CA PHE A 318 -3.89 -5.88 23.81
C PHE A 318 -5.17 -5.58 23.03
N LYS A 319 -5.49 -4.29 22.88
CA LYS A 319 -6.62 -3.81 22.08
C LYS A 319 -6.10 -2.99 20.92
N VAL A 320 -6.67 -3.19 19.73
CA VAL A 320 -6.48 -2.27 18.60
C VAL A 320 -7.64 -1.28 18.60
N MET A 321 -7.34 0.02 18.64
CA MET A 321 -8.32 1.10 18.51
C MET A 321 -8.49 1.52 17.07
#